data_AF-A0A2C9UPU1-F1
#
_entry.id   AF-A0A2C9UPU1-F1
#
_cell.length_a   1.000
_cell.length_b   1.000
_cell.length_c   1.000
_cell.angle_alpha   90.00
_cell.angle_beta   90.00
_cell.angle_gamma   90.00
#
_symmetry.space_group_name_H-M   'P 1'
#
loop_
_entity.id
_entity.type
_entity.pdbx_description
1 polymer ?
#
loop_
_entity_poly.entity_id
_entity_poly.type
_entity_poly.pdbx_seq_one_letter_code
_entity_poly.pdbx_strand_id
1 'polypeptide(L)' 'MSSLMSIAPQKAIIAETGEEVDADEVKLNTILAVIAGEIIPIDGIVVDGNCEVDKKTLTGESFPVPKQKV' A
#
# COMPACT_ATOMS: atom_id res chain seq x y z
N MET A 1 -24.14 -5.00 -12.48
CA MET A 1 -23.50 -3.75 -12.02
C MET A 1 -22.75 -4.14 -10.74
N SER A 2 -21.53 -4.65 -10.88
CA SER A 2 -20.81 -5.32 -9.77
C SER A 2 -19.34 -5.51 -10.17
N SER A 3 -18.60 -4.41 -10.27
CA SER A 3 -17.19 -4.43 -10.70
C SER A 3 -16.37 -3.34 -10.03
N LEU A 4 -16.53 -3.15 -8.71
CA LEU A 4 -15.77 -2.14 -7.98
C LEU A 4 -15.09 -2.62 -6.68
N MET A 5 -15.12 -3.93 -6.37
CA MET A 5 -14.64 -4.45 -5.08
C MET A 5 -13.36 -5.31 -5.12
N SER A 6 -12.57 -5.33 -6.20
CA SER A 6 -11.47 -6.32 -6.28
C SER A 6 -10.18 -5.84 -6.93
N ILE A 7 -9.68 -4.65 -6.56
CA ILE A 7 -8.32 -4.21 -6.96
C ILE A 7 -7.41 -3.96 -5.73
N ALA A 8 -7.92 -4.11 -4.50
CA ALA A 8 -7.04 -4.13 -3.34
C ALA A 8 -6.23 -5.44 -3.32
N PRO A 9 -4.90 -5.40 -3.18
CA PRO A 9 -4.11 -6.59 -2.93
C PRO A 9 -4.61 -7.26 -1.67
N GLN A 10 -4.83 -8.57 -1.74
CA GLN A 10 -5.25 -9.36 -0.59
C GLN A 10 -4.08 -9.69 0.35
N LYS A 11 -2.85 -9.39 -0.07
CA LYS A 11 -1.62 -9.76 0.63
C LYS A 11 -0.71 -8.57 0.90
N ALA A 12 0.03 -8.65 1.99
CA ALA A 12 1.04 -7.70 2.40
C ALA A 12 2.33 -8.44 2.77
N ILE A 13 3.48 -7.79 2.54
CA ILE A 13 4.79 -8.34 2.89
C ILE A 13 5.26 -7.65 4.18
N ILE A 14 5.58 -8.42 5.22
CA ILE A 14 6.13 -7.88 6.46
C ILE A 14 7.59 -7.48 6.22
N ALA A 15 7.96 -6.23 6.51
CA ALA A 15 9.30 -5.71 6.22
C ALA A 15 10.40 -6.38 7.06
N GLU A 16 10.09 -6.82 8.28
CA GLU A 16 11.05 -7.45 9.19
C GLU A 16 11.38 -8.90 8.83
N THR A 17 10.39 -9.65 8.33
CA THR A 17 10.51 -11.10 8.08
C THR A 17 10.54 -11.47 6.60
N GLY A 18 10.03 -10.59 5.73
CA GLY A 18 9.80 -10.89 4.32
C GLY A 18 8.62 -11.84 4.07
N GLU A 19 7.82 -12.14 5.10
CA GLU A 19 6.68 -13.05 5.01
C GLU A 19 5.48 -12.37 4.34
N GLU A 20 4.84 -13.09 3.42
CA GLU A 20 3.55 -12.69 2.87
C GLU A 20 2.42 -13.15 3.80
N VAL A 21 1.62 -12.19 4.25
CA VAL A 21 0.42 -12.42 5.04
C VAL A 21 -0.79 -11.82 4.35
N ASP A 22 -1.99 -12.29 4.67
CA ASP A 22 -3.20 -11.64 4.17
C ASP A 22 -3.33 -10.25 4.80
N ALA A 23 -3.81 -9.28 4.03
CA ALA A 23 -3.96 -7.89 4.46
C ALA A 23 -4.83 -7.77 5.72
N ASP A 24 -5.84 -8.64 5.85
CA ASP A 24 -6.73 -8.69 7.01
C ASP A 24 -6.05 -9.23 8.28
N GLU A 25 -4.91 -9.93 8.15
CA GLU A 25 -4.14 -10.48 9.28
C GLU A 25 -3.06 -9.52 9.78
N VAL A 26 -2.85 -8.40 9.10
CA VAL A 26 -1.84 -7.41 9.48
C VAL A 26 -2.24 -6.73 10.79
N LYS A 27 -1.39 -6.87 11.80
CA LYS A 27 -1.61 -6.26 13.12
C LYS A 27 -1.22 -4.78 13.13
N LEU A 28 -1.84 -4.01 14.02
CA LEU A 28 -1.44 -2.63 14.30
C LEU A 28 0.05 -2.55 14.65
N ASN A 29 0.71 -1.50 14.16
CA ASN A 29 2.15 -1.26 14.28
C ASN A 29 3.05 -2.24 13.51
N THR A 30 2.51 -3.03 12.59
CA THR A 30 3.33 -3.82 11.65
C THR A 30 3.90 -2.92 10.57
N ILE A 31 5.20 -3.07 10.28
CA ILE A 31 5.83 -2.39 9.14
C ILE A 31 5.74 -3.31 7.93
N LEU A 32 5.14 -2.80 6.86
CA LEU A 32 5.02 -3.50 5.59
C LEU A 32 6.05 -3.01 4.59
N ALA A 33 6.62 -3.94 3.83
CA ALA A 33 7.47 -3.64 2.68
C ALA A 33 6.58 -3.52 1.43
N VAL A 34 6.82 -2.46 0.66
CA VAL A 34 6.17 -2.23 -0.63
C VAL A 34 7.24 -1.87 -1.64
N ILE A 35 7.30 -2.61 -2.73
CA ILE A 35 8.25 -2.33 -3.82
C ILE A 35 7.60 -1.50 -4.93
N ALA A 36 8.42 -0.78 -5.69
CA ALA A 36 7.92 0.05 -6.79
C ALA A 36 7.16 -0.81 -7.82
N GLY A 37 5.94 -0.38 -8.16
CA GLY A 37 5.05 -1.11 -9.06
C GLY A 37 4.03 -2.00 -8.35
N GLU A 38 4.14 -2.18 -7.03
CA GLU A 38 3.08 -2.83 -6.25
C GLU A 38 1.98 -1.85 -5.85
N ILE A 39 0.79 -2.41 -5.66
CA ILE A 39 -0.33 -1.69 -5.08
C ILE A 39 -0.20 -1.78 -3.56
N ILE A 40 -0.40 -0.66 -2.88
CA ILE A 40 -0.36 -0.61 -1.42
C ILE A 40 -1.59 -1.38 -0.87
N PRO A 41 -1.39 -2.42 -0.04
CA PRO A 41 -2.49 -3.29 0.40
C PRO A 41 -3.38 -2.67 1.48
N ILE A 42 -2.82 -1.79 2.32
CA ILE A 42 -3.49 -1.22 3.49
C ILE A 42 -3.10 0.25 3.64
N ASP A 43 -4.03 1.08 4.10
CA ASP A 43 -3.73 2.45 4.48
C ASP A 43 -2.73 2.54 5.64
N GLY A 44 -1.80 3.49 5.56
CA GLY A 44 -0.77 3.63 6.58
C GLY A 44 0.03 4.92 6.44
N ILE A 45 1.13 4.98 7.19
CA ILE A 45 2.07 6.10 7.19
C ILE A 45 3.41 5.59 6.67
N VAL A 46 4.03 6.34 5.76
CA VAL A 46 5.38 6.03 5.26
C VAL A 46 6.37 6.30 6.39
N VAL A 47 6.97 5.22 6.91
CA VAL A 47 7.96 5.28 7.99
C VAL A 47 9.39 5.24 7.47
N ASP A 48 9.63 4.77 6.25
CA ASP A 48 10.95 4.77 5.62
C ASP A 48 10.86 4.71 4.09
N GLY A 49 11.92 5.16 3.41
CA GLY A 49 11.99 5.22 1.96
C GLY A 49 11.41 6.50 1.34
N ASN A 50 11.60 6.63 0.03
CA ASN A 50 11.07 7.73 -0.79
C ASN A 50 10.54 7.15 -2.10
N CYS A 51 9.24 7.28 -2.35
CA CYS A 51 8.60 6.79 -3.57
C CYS A 51 7.46 7.71 -4.01
N GLU A 52 7.16 7.66 -5.30
CA GLU A 52 5.96 8.27 -5.87
C GLU A 52 4.82 7.26 -5.86
N VAL A 53 3.67 7.64 -5.30
CA VAL A 53 2.48 6.79 -5.25
C VAL A 53 1.41 7.38 -6.14
N ASP A 54 0.97 6.61 -7.14
CA ASP A 54 -0.14 6.99 -8.01
C ASP A 54 -1.49 6.69 -7.31
N LYS A 55 -2.30 7.73 -7.10
CA LYS A 55 -3.64 7.64 -6.48
C LYS A 55 -4.78 7.68 -7.49
N LYS A 56 -4.49 7.57 -8.80
CA LYS A 56 -5.49 7.68 -9.87
C LYS A 56 -6.69 6.76 -9.69
N THR A 57 -6.49 5.54 -9.19
CA THR A 57 -7.56 4.53 -9.07
C THR A 57 -8.65 4.90 -8.06
N LEU A 58 -8.38 5.81 -7.11
CA LEU A 58 -9.33 6.14 -6.02
C LEU A 58 -9.92 7.56 -6.11
N THR A 59 -9.24 8.51 -6.75
CA THR A 59 -9.59 9.95 -6.67
C THR A 59 -9.78 10.67 -8.01
N GLY A 60 -9.30 10.09 -9.13
CA GLY A 60 -9.38 10.74 -10.45
C GLY A 60 -8.40 11.91 -10.64
N GLU A 61 -7.51 12.17 -9.69
CA GLU A 61 -6.49 13.22 -9.82
C GLU A 61 -5.29 12.71 -10.61
N SER A 62 -4.89 13.45 -11.66
CA SER A 62 -3.93 12.97 -12.67
C SER A 62 -2.44 13.07 -12.27
N PHE A 63 -2.12 13.48 -11.05
CA PHE A 63 -0.75 13.79 -10.64
C PHE A 63 -0.32 12.97 -9.40
N PRO A 64 0.84 12.28 -9.45
CA PRO A 64 1.41 11.60 -8.29
C PRO A 64 1.66 12.59 -7.15
N VAL A 65 1.29 12.22 -5.93
CA VAL A 65 1.53 13.05 -4.75
C VAL A 65 2.75 12.50 -4.00
N PRO A 66 3.79 13.32 -3.74
CA PRO A 66 4.96 12.86 -2.99
C PRO A 66 4.57 12.54 -1.55
N LYS A 67 5.09 11.43 -1.02
CA LYS A 67 4.97 11.07 0.39
C LYS A 67 6.35 11.16 1.04
N GLN A 68 6.50 12.11 1.98
CA GLN A 68 7.69 12.25 2.81
C GLN A 68 7.35 11.95 4.28
N LYS A 69 8.37 11.45 4.98
CA LYS A 69 8.40 11.23 6.42
C LYS A 69 8.24 12.59 7.13
N VAL A 70 7.27 12.68 8.04
CA VAL A 70 7.14 13.79 9.01
C VAL A 70 8.02 13.54 10.22
#